data_AF-A0A1F8WYX9-F1
#
_entry.id   AF-A0A1F8WYX9-F1
#
_cell.length_a   1.000
_cell.length_b   1.000
_cell.length_c   1.000
_cell.angle_alpha   90.00
_cell.angle_beta   90.00
_cell.angle_gamma   90.00
#
_symmetry.space_group_name_H-M   'P 1'
#
loop_
_entity.id
_entity.type
_entity.pdbx_description
1 polymer ?
#
loop_
_entity_poly.entity_id
_entity_poly.type
_entity_poly.pdbx_seq_one_letter_code
_entity_poly.pdbx_strand_id
1 'polypeptide(L)' 'MGNIKAGDDMFFTITMAEVLEDQGHYEDALMIYKILIDTTPWDQSLNLRIDKLKSLAERGKRRPQKQDTVA' A
#
# COMPACT_ATOMS: atom_id res chain seq x y z
N MET A 1 -13.85 3.28 -24.19
CA MET A 1 -13.99 3.52 -22.74
C MET A 1 -13.30 2.35 -22.04
N GLY A 2 -12.24 2.63 -21.28
CA GLY A 2 -11.30 1.64 -20.76
C GLY A 2 -11.97 0.66 -19.80
N ASN A 3 -11.86 -0.63 -20.14
CA ASN A 3 -12.18 -1.75 -19.27
C ASN A 3 -11.13 -1.85 -18.17
N ILE A 4 -11.45 -1.35 -16.97
CA ILE A 4 -10.83 -1.81 -15.74
C ILE A 4 -11.98 -2.17 -14.80
N LYS A 5 -12.51 -3.38 -14.98
CA LYS A 5 -13.19 -4.09 -13.89
C LYS A 5 -12.12 -4.47 -12.88
N ALA A 6 -11.70 -3.54 -12.02
CA ALA A 6 -11.03 -3.87 -10.77
C ALA A 6 -12.07 -4.33 -9.74
N GLY A 7 -12.92 -5.28 -10.14
CA GLY A 7 -14.24 -5.49 -9.58
C GLY A 7 -14.58 -6.91 -9.12
N ASP A 8 -13.68 -7.90 -9.21
CA ASP A 8 -13.99 -9.25 -8.73
C ASP A 8 -13.04 -9.65 -7.58
N ASP A 9 -13.48 -9.44 -6.34
CA ASP A 9 -13.02 -10.15 -5.13
C ASP A 9 -11.86 -9.59 -4.29
N MET A 10 -11.61 -8.27 -4.30
CA MET A 10 -10.81 -7.68 -3.20
C MET A 10 -11.57 -6.56 -2.51
N PHE A 11 -12.14 -6.89 -1.35
CA PHE A 11 -12.66 -5.90 -0.41
C PHE A 11 -11.45 -5.08 0.08
N PHE A 12 -11.25 -3.91 -0.53
CA PHE A 12 -10.23 -2.94 -0.12
C PHE A 12 -10.64 -2.37 1.24
N THR A 13 -10.07 -2.95 2.28
CA THR A 13 -10.34 -2.61 3.67
C THR A 13 -9.06 -2.08 4.32
N ILE A 14 -9.23 -1.28 5.36
CA ILE A 14 -8.11 -0.79 6.18
C ILE A 14 -7.26 -1.97 6.67
N THR A 15 -7.90 -3.06 7.09
CA THR A 15 -7.21 -4.28 7.56
C THR A 15 -6.27 -4.87 6.52
N MET A 16 -6.66 -4.94 5.24
CA MET A 16 -5.77 -5.47 4.20
C MET A 16 -4.55 -4.55 3.99
N ALA A 17 -4.76 -3.23 4.03
CA ALA A 17 -3.68 -2.26 3.91
C ALA A 17 -2.69 -2.33 5.10
N GLU A 18 -3.19 -2.60 6.31
CA GLU A 18 -2.39 -2.83 7.51
C GLU A 18 -1.54 -4.10 7.39
N VAL A 19 -2.13 -5.21 6.94
CA VAL A 19 -1.41 -6.47 6.74
C VAL A 19 -0.27 -6.31 5.73
N LEU A 20 -0.52 -5.61 4.61
CA LEU A 20 0.51 -5.33 3.61
C LEU A 20 1.61 -4.40 4.14
N GLU A 21 1.26 -3.40 4.96
CA GLU A 21 2.23 -2.54 5.64
C GLU A 21 3.15 -3.37 6.56
N ASP A 22 2.58 -4.27 7.37
CA ASP A 22 3.33 -5.13 8.29
C ASP A 22 4.25 -6.12 7.57
N GLN A 23 3.84 -6.61 6.40
CA GLN A 23 4.66 -7.47 5.54
C GLN A 23 5.75 -6.71 4.78
N GLY A 24 5.75 -5.36 4.84
CA GLY A 24 6.68 -4.52 4.11
C GLY A 24 6.31 -4.30 2.63
N HIS A 25 5.12 -4.73 2.21
CA HIS A 25 4.54 -4.47 0.89
C HIS A 25 3.97 -3.04 0.83
N TYR A 26 4.85 -2.06 1.00
CA TYR A 26 4.44 -0.65 1.14
C TYR A 26 3.80 -0.07 -0.14
N GLU A 27 4.18 -0.53 -1.33
CA GLU A 27 3.58 -0.06 -2.58
C GLU A 27 2.13 -0.54 -2.74
N ASP A 28 1.87 -1.79 -2.40
CA ASP A 28 0.52 -2.38 -2.44
C ASP A 28 -0.37 -1.77 -1.35
N ALA A 29 0.15 -1.63 -0.13
CA ALA A 29 -0.55 -0.94 0.96
C ALA A 29 -0.95 0.49 0.54
N LEU A 30 -0.03 1.22 -0.10
CA LEU A 30 -0.27 2.59 -0.56
C LEU A 30 -1.35 2.67 -1.64
N MET A 31 -1.48 1.65 -2.49
CA MET A 31 -2.57 1.57 -3.47
C MET A 31 -3.93 1.45 -2.76
N ILE A 32 -4.04 0.58 -1.76
CA ILE A 32 -5.28 0.39 -0.99
C ILE A 32 -5.65 1.66 -0.23
N TYR A 33 -4.69 2.32 0.44
CA TYR A 33 -4.97 3.57 1.15
C TYR A 33 -5.42 4.71 0.21
N LYS A 34 -4.93 4.75 -1.04
CA LYS A 34 -5.42 5.70 -2.06
C LYS A 34 -6.87 5.42 -2.47
N ILE A 35 -7.26 4.16 -2.58
CA ILE A 35 -8.67 3.80 -2.87
C ILE A 35 -9.56 4.16 -1.66
N LEU A 36 -9.07 3.92 -0.43
CA LEU A 36 -9.79 4.22 0.80
C LEU A 36 -9.99 5.73 0.99
N ILE A 37 -9.01 6.57 0.69
CA ILE A 37 -9.18 8.03 0.84
C ILE A 37 -10.16 8.61 -0.18
N ASP A 38 -10.21 8.05 -1.39
CA ASP A 38 -11.20 8.46 -2.41
C ASP A 38 -12.64 8.17 -1.95
N THR A 39 -12.82 7.14 -1.12
CA THR A 39 -14.13 6.74 -0.57
C THR A 39 -14.43 7.33 0.81
N THR A 40 -13.40 7.71 1.58
CA THR A 40 -13.50 8.27 2.93
C THR A 40 -12.61 9.50 3.11
N PRO A 41 -12.83 10.58 2.33
CA PRO A 41 -11.94 11.75 2.32
C PRO A 41 -11.91 12.52 3.65
N TRP A 42 -12.88 12.28 4.55
CA TRP A 42 -12.92 12.88 5.88
C TRP A 42 -11.94 12.21 6.86
N ASP A 43 -11.43 11.03 6.55
CA ASP A 43 -10.50 10.32 7.44
C ASP A 43 -9.07 10.84 7.25
N GLN A 44 -8.69 11.79 8.10
CA GLN A 44 -7.35 12.35 8.13
C GLN A 44 -6.27 11.31 8.46
N SER A 45 -6.62 10.19 9.11
CA SER A 45 -5.66 9.14 9.46
C SER A 45 -5.09 8.45 8.21
N LEU A 46 -5.89 8.35 7.13
CA LEU A 46 -5.45 7.77 5.86
C LEU A 46 -4.36 8.61 5.20
N ASN A 47 -4.48 9.94 5.23
CA ASN A 47 -3.44 10.85 4.71
C ASN A 47 -2.11 10.65 5.44
N LEU A 48 -2.15 10.57 6.78
CA LEU A 48 -0.96 10.36 7.59
C LEU A 48 -0.29 9.02 7.27
N ARG A 49 -1.07 7.95 7.10
CA ARG A 49 -0.55 6.64 6.71
C ARG A 49 0.06 6.65 5.31
N ILE A 50 -0.59 7.29 4.34
CA ILE A 50 -0.06 7.43 2.98
C ILE A 50 1.31 8.11 3.00
N ASP A 51 1.47 9.22 3.72
CA ASP A 51 2.74 9.95 3.75
C ASP A 51 3.84 9.18 4.50
N LYS A 52 3.49 8.46 5.57
CA LYS A 52 4.40 7.52 6.24
C LYS A 52 4.88 6.43 5.26
N LEU A 53 3.95 5.82 4.52
CA LEU A 53 4.22 4.75 3.58
C LEU A 53 5.05 5.21 2.39
N LYS A 54 4.83 6.41 1.84
CA LYS A 54 5.70 7.01 0.81
C LYS A 54 7.15 7.05 1.28
N SER A 55 7.36 7.48 2.53
CA SER A 55 8.69 7.56 3.14
C SER A 55 9.33 6.18 3.31
N LEU A 56 8.54 5.16 3.66
CA LEU A 56 9.00 3.77 3.81
C LEU A 56 9.29 3.10 2.47
N ALA A 57 8.43 3.28 1.48
CA ALA A 57 8.63 2.79 0.11
C ALA A 57 9.91 3.38 -0.51
N GLU A 58 10.15 4.68 -0.32
CA GLU A 58 11.37 5.35 -0.80
C GLU A 58 12.64 4.84 -0.09
N ARG A 59 12.54 4.54 1.21
CA ARG A 59 13.65 3.92 1.97
C ARG A 59 13.89 2.46 1.56
N GLY A 60 12.83 1.72 1.23
CA GLY A 60 12.89 0.35 0.71
C GLY A 60 13.60 0.27 -0.64
N LYS A 61 13.33 1.23 -1.54
CA LYS A 61 14.02 1.34 -2.85
C LYS A 61 15.53 1.54 -2.75
N ARG A 62 16.03 2.08 -1.63
CA ARG A 62 17.47 2.27 -1.39
C ARG A 62 18.17 1.05 -0.80
N ARG A 63 17.44 -0.02 -0.44
CA ARG A 63 18.06 -1.30 -0.08
C ARG A 63 18.04 -2.18 -1.33
N PRO A 64 19.19 -2.45 -1.98
CA PRO A 64 19.26 -3.60 -2.85
C PRO A 64 18.89 -4.80 -1.99
N GLN A 65 17.83 -5.48 -2.39
CA GLN A 65 17.43 -6.76 -1.85
C GLN A 65 18.57 -7.72 -2.14
N LYS A 66 19.60 -7.74 -1.28
CA LYS A 66 20.52 -8.86 -1.18
C LYS A 66 19.67 -9.99 -0.63
N GLN A 67 19.02 -10.71 -1.54
CA GLN A 67 18.66 -12.08 -1.28
C GLN A 67 19.98 -12.77 -0.94
N ASP A 68 20.09 -13.19 0.31
CA ASP A 68 21.20 -13.96 0.81
C ASP A 68 21.47 -15.11 -0.17
N THR A 69 22.63 -15.03 -0.79
CA THR A 69 23.27 -16.18 -1.43
C THR A 69 23.52 -17.19 -0.33
N VAL A 70 22.63 -18.17 -0.19
CA VAL A 70 22.94 -19.38 0.57
C VAL A 70 23.84 -20.26 -0.31
N ALA A 71 24.93 -20.67 0.32
CA ALA A 71 26.13 -21.30 -0.23
C ALA A 71 25.89 -22.67 -0.89
#